data_AF-A0A847WCD4-F1
#
_entry.id   AF-A0A847WCD4-F1
#
_cell.length_a   1.000
_cell.length_b   1.000
_cell.length_c   1.000
_cell.angle_alpha   90.00
_cell.angle_beta   90.00
_cell.angle_gamma   90.00
#
_symmetry.space_group_name_H-M   'P 1'
#
loop_
_entity.id
_entity.type
_entity.pdbx_description
1 polymer ?
#
loop_
_entity_poly.entity_id
_entity_poly.type
_entity_poly.pdbx_seq_one_letter_code
_entity_poly.pdbx_strand_id
1 'polypeptide(L)'
;MYGVNSVLLKLIESDNWGQYTDLVNGLKASRYWDIFYNALIKLKREALYQSAVHGVGHIERTLMHGAFCALNEQLDKQDTLLLMDMCSYHDTGRISDWLDTAHGLRSSLKLEKLTGRSGEELKIMMAGVEAHSLNDKLTDEIIQKHAPKDSARAKRLAELLKDADGLDRVRIKDLNVKFLRRQSSRARAPFAQYLFDKYTELSGETAGTEKLEGFDINTILGVKGDVTRLYEEGRSCAQTMLICLGNLNGVIIKPQLLSAASGLKGSRCGLVDAALLFIGLYFSGRGLNNDEISALCSEYSRLFNKQYGSDSCQTLSPAGGSTHSCESLTVDAVLFAYQFIKDKN
;
A
#
# COMPACT_ATOMS: atom_id res chain seq x y z
N MET A 1 28.03 20.84 -8.05
CA MET A 1 26.64 20.55 -7.65
C MET A 1 26.51 19.04 -7.66
N TYR A 2 26.59 18.37 -6.51
CA TYR A 2 26.43 16.91 -6.45
C TYR A 2 25.00 16.59 -6.89
N GLY A 3 24.85 16.03 -8.09
CA GLY A 3 23.57 15.89 -8.78
C GLY A 3 22.59 15.06 -7.96
N VAL A 4 21.42 15.62 -7.69
CA VAL A 4 20.29 14.87 -7.12
C VAL A 4 19.96 13.74 -8.09
N ASN A 5 20.12 12.48 -7.68
CA ASN A 5 19.74 11.34 -8.51
C ASN A 5 18.21 11.18 -8.47
N SER A 6 17.54 11.88 -9.38
CA SER A 6 16.09 11.86 -9.57
C SER A 6 15.81 11.61 -11.05
N VAL A 7 15.01 10.58 -11.33
CA VAL A 7 14.60 10.30 -12.71
C VAL A 7 13.54 11.29 -13.15
N LEU A 8 12.67 11.74 -12.24
CA LEU A 8 11.69 12.76 -12.57
C LEU A 8 12.34 14.11 -12.92
N LEU A 9 13.42 14.51 -12.23
CA LEU A 9 14.18 15.70 -12.62
C LEU A 9 14.75 15.57 -14.03
N LYS A 10 15.35 14.42 -14.37
CA LYS A 10 15.85 14.18 -15.75
C LYS A 10 14.72 14.26 -16.78
N LEU A 11 13.55 13.72 -16.47
CA LEU A 11 12.38 13.79 -17.35
C LEU A 11 11.92 15.25 -17.52
N ILE A 12 11.85 16.03 -16.44
CA ILE A 12 11.53 17.46 -16.47
C ILE A 12 12.53 18.26 -17.32
N GLU A 13 13.81 17.98 -17.16
CA GLU A 13 14.91 18.62 -17.90
C GLU A 13 14.91 18.25 -19.38
N SER A 14 14.52 17.01 -19.72
CA SER A 14 14.40 16.58 -21.13
C SER A 14 13.31 17.32 -21.91
N ASP A 15 12.33 17.87 -21.18
CA ASP A 15 11.16 18.56 -21.70
C ASP A 15 10.37 17.80 -22.79
N ASN A 16 10.49 16.47 -22.82
CA ASN A 16 9.83 15.62 -23.81
C ASN A 16 8.59 14.94 -23.22
N TRP A 17 7.45 15.62 -23.34
CA TRP A 17 6.17 15.18 -22.77
C TRP A 17 5.18 14.64 -23.80
N GLY A 18 5.59 14.55 -25.08
CA GLY A 18 4.75 14.03 -26.15
C GLY A 18 3.39 14.72 -26.21
N GLN A 19 2.31 13.93 -26.19
CA GLN A 19 0.93 14.43 -26.20
C GLN A 19 0.52 15.20 -24.92
N TYR A 20 1.33 15.15 -23.85
CA TYR A 20 1.06 15.83 -22.58
C TYR A 20 1.88 17.10 -22.38
N THR A 21 2.54 17.60 -23.44
CA THR A 21 3.33 18.85 -23.39
C THR A 21 2.52 20.03 -22.85
N ASP A 22 1.30 20.25 -23.34
CA ASP A 22 0.47 21.37 -22.87
C ASP A 22 0.04 21.22 -21.41
N LEU A 23 -0.25 19.98 -20.97
CA LEU A 23 -0.61 19.69 -19.59
C LEU A 23 0.55 20.05 -18.63
N VAL A 24 1.77 19.63 -18.98
CA VAL A 24 2.95 19.89 -18.14
C VAL A 24 3.36 21.36 -18.21
N ASN A 25 3.29 21.99 -19.39
CA ASN A 25 3.52 23.43 -19.54
C ASN A 25 2.53 24.25 -18.71
N GLY A 26 1.28 23.82 -18.62
CA GLY A 26 0.28 24.41 -17.73
C GLY A 26 0.70 24.35 -16.26
N LEU A 27 1.28 23.24 -15.81
CA LEU A 27 1.83 23.14 -14.45
C LEU A 27 3.07 24.04 -14.28
N LYS A 28 4.02 24.01 -15.23
CA LYS A 28 5.25 24.84 -15.22
C LYS A 28 4.95 26.34 -15.17
N ALA A 29 3.93 26.80 -15.88
CA ALA A 29 3.52 28.21 -15.89
C ALA A 29 2.71 28.63 -14.63
N SER A 30 2.37 27.69 -13.75
CA SER A 30 1.53 27.95 -12.59
C SER A 30 2.32 28.29 -11.33
N ARG A 31 1.65 28.89 -10.34
CA ARG A 31 2.20 29.16 -9.00
C ARG A 31 2.61 27.90 -8.21
N TYR A 32 2.21 26.72 -8.69
CA TYR A 32 2.47 25.43 -8.02
C TYR A 32 3.82 24.84 -8.42
N TRP A 33 4.37 25.25 -9.57
CA TRP A 33 5.61 24.69 -10.11
C TRP A 33 6.78 24.82 -9.13
N ASP A 34 7.04 26.03 -8.65
CA ASP A 34 8.17 26.27 -7.74
C ASP A 34 8.04 25.49 -6.44
N ILE A 35 6.81 25.32 -5.92
CA ILE A 35 6.57 24.58 -4.68
C ILE A 35 6.84 23.08 -4.90
N PHE A 36 6.31 22.52 -5.98
CA PHE A 36 6.55 21.13 -6.39
C PHE A 36 8.05 20.87 -6.66
N TYR A 37 8.68 21.72 -7.48
CA TYR A 37 10.08 21.57 -7.85
C TYR A 37 10.98 21.66 -6.61
N ASN A 38 10.71 22.58 -5.69
CA ASN A 38 11.41 22.67 -4.42
C ASN A 38 11.21 21.43 -3.53
N ALA A 39 10.01 20.85 -3.49
CA ALA A 39 9.77 19.61 -2.75
C ALA A 39 10.59 18.45 -3.34
N LEU A 40 10.65 18.35 -4.68
CA LEU A 40 11.39 17.29 -5.38
C LEU A 40 12.92 17.37 -5.16
N ILE A 41 13.51 18.56 -5.24
CA ILE A 41 14.95 18.75 -5.04
C ILE A 41 15.36 18.60 -3.57
N LYS A 42 14.50 19.00 -2.62
CA LYS A 42 14.78 18.94 -1.17
C LYS A 42 14.31 17.65 -0.51
N LEU A 43 13.74 16.72 -1.26
CA LEU A 43 13.25 15.43 -0.77
C LEU A 43 14.36 14.67 -0.05
N LYS A 44 14.12 14.32 1.22
CA LYS A 44 15.02 13.53 2.07
C LYS A 44 14.97 12.06 1.68
N ARG A 45 15.64 11.70 0.57
CA ARG A 45 15.60 10.37 -0.06
C ARG A 45 16.02 9.25 0.88
N GLU A 46 16.95 9.53 1.79
CA GLU A 46 17.43 8.62 2.83
C GLU A 46 16.36 8.24 3.87
N ALA A 47 15.30 9.04 4.00
CA ALA A 47 14.19 8.74 4.90
C ALA A 47 13.08 7.90 4.24
N LEU A 48 13.13 7.74 2.92
CA LEU A 48 12.11 7.00 2.17
C LEU A 48 12.27 5.49 2.37
N TYR A 49 11.15 4.78 2.25
CA TYR A 49 11.16 3.33 2.24
C TYR A 49 11.99 2.83 1.04
N GLN A 50 12.90 1.89 1.28
CA GLN A 50 13.80 1.39 0.23
C GLN A 50 13.11 0.23 -0.48
N SER A 51 12.55 0.50 -1.65
CA SER A 51 11.82 -0.47 -2.48
C SER A 51 11.78 -0.01 -3.92
N ALA A 52 11.75 -0.97 -4.86
CA ALA A 52 11.49 -0.69 -6.27
C ALA A 52 10.03 -0.23 -6.51
N VAL A 53 9.09 -0.63 -5.64
CA VAL A 53 7.66 -0.39 -5.80
C VAL A 53 7.16 0.81 -4.98
N HIS A 54 7.55 0.91 -3.71
CA HIS A 54 7.10 1.96 -2.78
C HIS A 54 8.22 2.94 -2.38
N GLY A 55 9.35 2.90 -3.09
CA GLY A 55 10.48 3.80 -2.83
C GLY A 55 10.45 5.08 -3.64
N VAL A 56 11.65 5.62 -3.93
CA VAL A 56 11.81 6.98 -4.48
C VAL A 56 11.00 7.22 -5.76
N GLY A 57 10.92 6.24 -6.66
CA GLY A 57 10.18 6.40 -7.92
C GLY A 57 8.69 6.64 -7.71
N HIS A 58 8.07 5.93 -6.76
CA HIS A 58 6.70 6.16 -6.37
C HIS A 58 6.50 7.56 -5.79
N ILE A 59 7.37 7.97 -4.86
CA ILE A 59 7.27 9.27 -4.21
C ILE A 59 7.42 10.44 -5.20
N GLU A 60 8.35 10.35 -6.16
CA GLU A 60 8.54 11.38 -7.18
C GLU A 60 7.29 11.54 -8.07
N ARG A 61 6.70 10.43 -8.54
CA ARG A 61 5.49 10.48 -9.37
C ARG A 61 4.27 10.95 -8.56
N THR A 62 4.13 10.52 -7.30
CA THR A 62 3.08 11.00 -6.38
C THR A 62 3.21 12.51 -6.09
N LEU A 63 4.43 13.05 -5.99
CA LEU A 63 4.66 14.50 -5.90
C LEU A 63 4.12 15.25 -7.12
N MET A 64 4.39 14.74 -8.33
CA MET A 64 3.89 15.35 -9.56
C MET A 64 2.35 15.32 -9.61
N HIS A 65 1.73 14.20 -9.24
CA HIS A 65 0.28 14.11 -9.14
C HIS A 65 -0.30 15.03 -8.06
N GLY A 66 0.37 15.17 -6.91
CA GLY A 66 0.00 16.14 -5.87
C GLY A 66 0.05 17.58 -6.37
N ALA A 67 1.02 17.93 -7.22
CA ALA A 67 1.13 19.26 -7.81
C ALA A 67 -0.04 19.55 -8.77
N PHE A 68 -0.45 18.56 -9.59
CA PHE A 68 -1.65 18.67 -10.41
C PHE A 68 -2.92 18.74 -9.56
N CYS A 69 -3.04 17.95 -8.48
CA CYS A 69 -4.13 18.07 -7.52
C CYS A 69 -4.22 19.51 -6.97
N ALA A 70 -3.08 20.09 -6.59
CA ALA A 70 -3.01 21.46 -6.08
C ALA A 70 -3.47 22.49 -7.12
N LEU A 71 -3.01 22.34 -8.37
CA LEU A 71 -3.39 23.17 -9.51
C LEU A 71 -4.89 23.09 -9.82
N ASN A 72 -5.42 21.88 -9.98
CA ASN A 72 -6.80 21.68 -10.40
C ASN A 72 -7.82 22.08 -9.33
N GLU A 73 -7.48 21.92 -8.06
CA GLU A 73 -8.32 22.32 -6.93
C GLU A 73 -8.00 23.74 -6.41
N GLN A 74 -7.10 24.45 -7.09
CA GLN A 74 -6.72 25.83 -6.79
C GLN A 74 -6.30 26.04 -5.33
N LEU A 75 -5.51 25.11 -4.76
CA LEU A 75 -5.01 25.22 -3.38
C LEU A 75 -4.28 26.55 -3.17
N ASP A 76 -4.37 27.08 -1.95
CA ASP A 76 -3.49 28.17 -1.54
C ASP A 76 -2.05 27.67 -1.34
N LYS A 77 -1.13 28.60 -1.10
CA LYS A 77 0.29 28.28 -0.91
C LYS A 77 0.52 27.35 0.27
N GLN A 78 -0.21 27.54 1.38
CA GLN A 78 0.01 26.78 2.59
C GLN A 78 -0.46 25.34 2.43
N ASP A 79 -1.65 25.14 1.88
CA ASP A 79 -2.20 23.81 1.57
C ASP A 79 -1.37 23.08 0.54
N THR A 80 -0.84 23.79 -0.46
CA THR A 80 0.11 23.18 -1.42
C THR A 80 1.35 22.67 -0.71
N LEU A 81 1.94 23.45 0.20
CA LEU A 81 3.12 23.03 0.96
C LEU A 81 2.82 21.82 1.84
N LEU A 82 1.66 21.79 2.52
CA LEU A 82 1.24 20.62 3.31
C LEU A 82 1.06 19.38 2.43
N LEU A 83 0.39 19.52 1.28
CA LEU A 83 0.19 18.41 0.35
C LEU A 83 1.53 17.86 -0.19
N MET A 84 2.49 18.74 -0.50
CA MET A 84 3.82 18.30 -0.96
C MET A 84 4.58 17.53 0.13
N ASP A 85 4.53 17.97 1.38
CA ASP A 85 5.16 17.25 2.49
C ASP A 85 4.47 15.90 2.75
N MET A 86 3.14 15.86 2.65
CA MET A 86 2.35 14.63 2.76
C MET A 86 2.72 13.65 1.64
N CYS A 87 2.71 14.07 0.37
CA CYS A 87 3.13 13.24 -0.76
C CYS A 87 4.56 12.72 -0.58
N SER A 88 5.48 13.56 -0.10
CA SER A 88 6.89 13.21 0.12
C SER A 88 7.09 12.06 1.11
N TYR A 89 6.26 11.99 2.15
CA TYR A 89 6.56 11.16 3.32
C TYR A 89 5.47 10.18 3.74
N HIS A 90 4.37 10.06 2.99
CA HIS A 90 3.23 9.20 3.34
C HIS A 90 3.59 7.71 3.51
N ASP A 91 4.60 7.22 2.79
CA ASP A 91 5.02 5.81 2.79
C ASP A 91 6.27 5.52 3.65
N THR A 92 6.83 6.51 4.33
CA THR A 92 8.06 6.34 5.15
C THR A 92 7.91 5.36 6.31
N GLY A 93 6.67 5.04 6.70
CA GLY A 93 6.31 4.10 7.74
C GLY A 93 6.26 2.64 7.28
N ARG A 94 6.40 2.34 5.98
CA ARG A 94 6.36 0.96 5.47
C ARG A 94 7.44 0.08 6.07
N ILE A 95 7.09 -1.19 6.25
CA ILE A 95 8.01 -2.25 6.70
C ILE A 95 8.19 -3.37 5.66
N SER A 96 7.27 -3.44 4.69
CA SER A 96 7.30 -4.36 3.55
C SER A 96 6.53 -3.78 2.36
N ASP A 97 6.67 -4.39 1.19
CA ASP A 97 5.90 -4.05 -0.02
C ASP A 97 4.48 -4.62 -0.06
N TRP A 98 4.12 -5.45 0.92
CA TRP A 98 2.79 -6.03 1.07
C TRP A 98 1.73 -5.01 1.50
N LEU A 99 0.47 -5.45 1.61
CA LEU A 99 -0.57 -4.61 2.18
C LEU A 99 -0.27 -4.42 3.68
N ASP A 100 -0.43 -3.17 4.11
CA ASP A 100 0.06 -2.72 5.41
C ASP A 100 -0.83 -1.58 5.87
N THR A 101 -1.99 -1.85 6.45
CA THR A 101 -2.92 -0.77 6.83
C THR A 101 -2.39 0.14 7.94
N ALA A 102 -1.24 -0.16 8.53
CA ALA A 102 -0.64 0.61 9.61
C ALA A 102 0.52 1.51 9.16
N HIS A 103 0.97 1.45 7.89
CA HIS A 103 2.08 2.30 7.43
C HIS A 103 1.76 3.78 7.55
N GLY A 104 0.52 4.20 7.29
CA GLY A 104 0.12 5.60 7.42
C GLY A 104 0.27 6.15 8.83
N LEU A 105 -0.10 5.37 9.86
CA LEU A 105 0.15 5.76 11.26
C LEU A 105 1.66 5.87 11.55
N ARG A 106 2.46 4.90 11.10
CA ARG A 106 3.91 4.93 11.34
C ARG A 106 4.59 6.08 10.58
N SER A 107 4.09 6.45 9.40
CA SER A 107 4.54 7.61 8.64
C SER A 107 4.14 8.92 9.32
N SER A 108 2.91 9.02 9.82
CA SER A 108 2.41 10.25 10.45
C SER A 108 3.23 10.65 11.68
N LEU A 109 3.65 9.67 12.48
CA LEU A 109 4.52 9.87 13.65
C LEU A 109 5.93 10.38 13.30
N LYS A 110 6.37 10.29 12.05
CA LYS A 110 7.69 10.78 11.59
C LYS A 110 7.64 12.22 11.06
N LEU A 111 6.45 12.76 10.79
CA LEU A 111 6.27 14.01 10.05
C LEU A 111 6.90 15.22 10.73
N GLU A 112 6.77 15.37 12.05
CA GLU A 112 7.36 16.50 12.79
C GLU A 112 8.88 16.58 12.55
N LYS A 113 9.58 15.46 12.70
CA LYS A 113 11.03 15.38 12.47
C LYS A 113 11.40 15.57 10.99
N LEU A 114 10.61 15.01 10.07
CA LEU A 114 10.91 15.05 8.64
C LEU A 114 10.66 16.44 8.04
N THR A 115 9.69 17.19 8.55
CA THR A 115 9.21 18.44 7.94
C THR A 115 9.51 19.67 8.78
N GLY A 116 9.77 19.49 10.08
CA GLY A 116 9.92 20.60 11.04
C GLY A 116 8.60 21.28 11.38
N ARG A 117 7.46 20.77 10.91
CA ARG A 117 6.14 21.34 11.20
C ARG A 117 5.65 20.93 12.58
N SER A 118 4.86 21.81 13.17
CA SER A 118 4.24 21.63 14.48
C SER A 118 2.82 22.21 14.50
N GLY A 119 2.13 22.07 15.63
CA GLY A 119 0.82 22.68 15.84
C GLY A 119 -0.25 22.18 14.88
N GLU A 120 -1.07 23.10 14.39
CA GLU A 120 -2.24 22.77 13.56
C GLU A 120 -1.87 22.08 12.24
N GLU A 121 -0.81 22.54 11.60
CA GLU A 121 -0.35 21.99 10.32
C GLU A 121 0.11 20.54 10.47
N LEU A 122 0.85 20.24 11.54
CA LEU A 122 1.27 18.88 11.84
C LEU A 122 0.06 17.97 12.07
N LYS A 123 -0.96 18.43 12.81
CA LYS A 123 -2.19 17.64 13.05
C LYS A 123 -2.94 17.31 11.77
N ILE A 124 -3.11 18.31 10.89
CA ILE A 124 -3.73 18.14 9.56
C ILE A 124 -2.97 17.08 8.75
N MET A 125 -1.64 17.18 8.72
CA MET A 125 -0.83 16.23 7.96
C MET A 125 -0.84 14.84 8.57
N MET A 126 -0.77 14.73 9.90
CA MET A 126 -0.83 13.45 10.60
C MET A 126 -2.16 12.74 10.35
N ALA A 127 -3.28 13.49 10.37
CA ALA A 127 -4.59 12.97 10.02
C ALA A 127 -4.64 12.44 8.59
N GLY A 128 -4.19 13.24 7.62
CA GLY A 128 -4.24 12.84 6.21
C GLY A 128 -3.31 11.69 5.88
N VAL A 129 -2.09 11.68 6.43
CA VAL A 129 -1.12 10.59 6.25
C VAL A 129 -1.52 9.34 7.03
N GLU A 130 -2.21 9.40 8.17
CA GLU A 130 -2.74 8.16 8.75
C GLU A 130 -3.89 7.62 7.89
N ALA A 131 -4.82 8.49 7.49
CA ALA A 131 -6.01 8.11 6.75
C ALA A 131 -5.73 7.53 5.36
N HIS A 132 -4.62 7.91 4.69
CA HIS A 132 -4.35 7.46 3.31
C HIS A 132 -4.22 5.93 3.18
N SER A 133 -3.65 5.29 4.20
CA SER A 133 -3.44 3.83 4.25
C SER A 133 -4.70 3.03 4.62
N LEU A 134 -5.81 3.71 4.91
CA LEU A 134 -7.03 3.14 5.47
C LEU A 134 -8.24 3.33 4.55
N ASN A 135 -9.26 2.50 4.78
CA ASN A 135 -10.55 2.59 4.08
C ASN A 135 -11.18 3.98 4.24
N ASP A 136 -11.80 4.50 3.19
CA ASP A 136 -12.45 5.82 3.19
C ASP A 136 -13.47 5.99 4.31
N LYS A 137 -14.16 4.91 4.70
CA LYS A 137 -15.13 4.91 5.81
C LYS A 137 -14.50 5.32 7.16
N LEU A 138 -13.19 5.14 7.34
CA LEU A 138 -12.47 5.51 8.56
C LEU A 138 -11.89 6.92 8.52
N THR A 139 -11.96 7.62 7.38
CA THR A 139 -11.27 8.91 7.19
C THR A 139 -11.75 9.95 8.20
N ASP A 140 -13.06 10.05 8.42
CA ASP A 140 -13.63 11.03 9.36
C ASP A 140 -13.26 10.72 10.82
N GLU A 141 -13.22 9.43 11.20
CA GLU A 141 -12.78 8.98 12.53
C GLU A 141 -11.31 9.32 12.78
N ILE A 142 -10.43 9.05 11.80
CA ILE A 142 -9.00 9.37 11.90
C ILE A 142 -8.77 10.88 11.99
N ILE A 143 -9.52 11.68 11.24
CA ILE A 143 -9.41 13.14 11.33
C ILE A 143 -9.80 13.61 12.73
N GLN A 144 -10.90 13.10 13.29
CA GLN A 144 -11.31 13.43 14.65
C GLN A 144 -10.27 13.01 15.70
N LYS A 145 -9.65 11.83 15.55
CA LYS A 145 -8.59 11.32 16.43
C LYS A 145 -7.42 12.31 16.58
N HIS A 146 -6.99 12.96 15.49
CA HIS A 146 -5.88 13.94 15.52
C HIS A 146 -6.31 15.34 15.96
N ALA A 147 -7.62 15.58 16.06
CA ALA A 147 -8.22 16.84 16.52
C ALA A 147 -7.58 18.11 15.90
N PRO A 148 -7.51 18.23 14.55
CA PRO A 148 -7.22 19.51 13.92
C PRO A 148 -8.37 20.49 14.20
N LYS A 149 -8.06 21.78 14.29
CA LYS A 149 -9.08 22.83 14.38
C LYS A 149 -9.94 22.89 13.12
N ASP A 150 -9.34 22.62 11.95
CA ASP A 150 -10.03 22.60 10.66
C ASP A 150 -10.10 21.18 10.07
N SER A 151 -11.09 20.40 10.53
CA SER A 151 -11.34 19.04 10.04
C SER A 151 -11.68 18.99 8.55
N ALA A 152 -12.33 20.02 8.00
CA ALA A 152 -12.70 20.07 6.59
C ALA A 152 -11.45 20.21 5.70
N ARG A 153 -10.52 21.08 6.10
CA ARG A 153 -9.21 21.23 5.49
C ARG A 153 -8.39 19.94 5.57
N ALA A 154 -8.36 19.28 6.74
CA ALA A 154 -7.70 17.99 6.91
C ALA A 154 -8.28 16.92 5.98
N LYS A 155 -9.62 16.82 5.89
CA LYS A 155 -10.30 15.89 4.99
C LYS A 155 -9.94 16.14 3.53
N ARG A 156 -9.99 17.39 3.11
CA ARG A 156 -9.65 17.78 1.74
C ARG A 156 -8.22 17.36 1.38
N LEU A 157 -7.24 17.64 2.23
CA LEU A 157 -5.84 17.26 1.98
C LEU A 157 -5.63 15.74 2.02
N ALA A 158 -6.31 15.02 2.91
CA ALA A 158 -6.29 13.57 2.95
C ALA A 158 -6.81 12.94 1.65
N GLU A 159 -7.93 13.46 1.13
CA GLU A 159 -8.51 13.01 -0.14
C GLU A 159 -7.61 13.29 -1.33
N LEU A 160 -6.93 14.45 -1.35
CA LEU A 160 -5.98 14.80 -2.43
C LEU A 160 -4.70 13.97 -2.38
N LEU A 161 -4.20 13.64 -1.19
CA LEU A 161 -3.12 12.67 -1.02
C LEU A 161 -3.53 11.29 -1.55
N LYS A 162 -4.71 10.79 -1.17
CA LYS A 162 -5.25 9.51 -1.65
C LYS A 162 -5.43 9.47 -3.17
N ASP A 163 -5.81 10.60 -3.78
CA ASP A 163 -5.91 10.69 -5.23
C ASP A 163 -4.54 10.71 -5.91
N ALA A 164 -3.56 11.40 -5.33
CA ALA A 164 -2.20 11.45 -5.86
C ALA A 164 -1.49 10.09 -5.78
N ASP A 165 -1.54 9.43 -4.62
CA ASP A 165 -1.04 8.05 -4.44
C ASP A 165 -1.84 7.06 -5.31
N GLY A 166 -3.16 7.21 -5.35
CA GLY A 166 -4.06 6.39 -6.13
C GLY A 166 -3.75 6.40 -7.63
N LEU A 167 -3.39 7.57 -8.19
CA LEU A 167 -2.97 7.71 -9.59
C LEU A 167 -1.71 6.92 -9.89
N ASP A 168 -0.72 6.90 -8.98
CA ASP A 168 0.52 6.17 -9.18
C ASP A 168 0.39 4.65 -9.00
N ARG A 169 -0.82 4.13 -8.71
CA ARG A 169 -1.09 2.68 -8.70
C ARG A 169 -0.98 2.04 -10.08
N VAL A 170 -0.86 2.83 -11.16
CA VAL A 170 -0.46 2.32 -12.49
C VAL A 170 0.84 1.51 -12.43
N ARG A 171 1.75 1.87 -11.52
CA ARG A 171 3.03 1.18 -11.31
C ARG A 171 2.88 -0.30 -10.95
N ILE A 172 1.78 -0.63 -10.28
CA ILE A 172 1.41 -1.98 -9.85
C ILE A 172 0.18 -2.49 -10.60
N LYS A 173 -0.24 -1.82 -11.67
CA LYS A 173 -1.42 -2.15 -12.48
C LYS A 173 -2.73 -2.24 -11.66
N ASP A 174 -2.84 -1.46 -10.59
CA ASP A 174 -3.99 -1.44 -9.69
C ASP A 174 -4.71 -0.08 -9.62
N LEU A 175 -4.52 0.75 -10.65
CA LEU A 175 -5.29 1.98 -10.75
C LEU A 175 -6.76 1.64 -11.05
N ASN A 176 -7.64 1.92 -10.09
CA ASN A 176 -9.07 1.93 -10.30
C ASN A 176 -9.65 3.33 -10.06
N VAL A 177 -10.03 3.98 -11.16
CA VAL A 177 -10.50 5.38 -11.20
C VAL A 177 -11.75 5.63 -10.35
N LYS A 178 -12.53 4.59 -9.98
CA LYS A 178 -13.69 4.74 -9.10
C LYS A 178 -13.29 5.10 -7.67
N PHE A 179 -12.08 4.75 -7.25
CA PHE A 179 -11.53 5.15 -5.96
C PHE A 179 -10.97 6.57 -5.95
N LEU A 180 -10.79 7.22 -7.11
CA LEU A 180 -10.36 8.62 -7.16
C LEU A 180 -11.54 9.53 -6.85
N ARG A 181 -11.35 10.49 -5.93
CA ARG A 181 -12.39 11.37 -5.40
C ARG A 181 -12.68 12.53 -6.35
N ARG A 182 -11.64 13.12 -6.95
CA ARG A 182 -11.81 14.28 -7.83
C ARG A 182 -12.00 13.87 -9.29
N GLN A 183 -12.91 14.55 -9.98
CA GLN A 183 -13.09 14.37 -11.43
C GLN A 183 -11.80 14.71 -12.18
N SER A 184 -11.08 15.75 -11.74
CA SER A 184 -9.78 16.13 -12.28
C SER A 184 -8.76 15.00 -12.16
N SER A 185 -8.71 14.31 -11.01
CA SER A 185 -7.86 13.12 -10.81
C SER A 185 -8.22 11.98 -11.75
N ARG A 186 -9.51 11.65 -11.89
CA ARG A 186 -9.97 10.61 -12.84
C ARG A 186 -9.54 10.90 -14.27
N ALA A 187 -9.65 12.15 -14.71
CA ALA A 187 -9.23 12.58 -16.04
C ALA A 187 -7.71 12.46 -16.28
N ARG A 188 -6.89 12.47 -15.21
CA ARG A 188 -5.42 12.33 -15.29
C ARG A 188 -4.94 10.87 -15.32
N ALA A 189 -5.82 9.87 -15.27
CA ALA A 189 -5.40 8.47 -15.34
C ALA A 189 -4.52 8.11 -16.56
N PRO A 190 -4.82 8.58 -17.79
CA PRO A 190 -3.94 8.34 -18.93
C PRO A 190 -2.56 8.99 -18.79
N PHE A 191 -2.49 10.17 -18.15
CA PHE A 191 -1.22 10.84 -17.86
C PHE A 191 -0.40 10.09 -16.81
N ALA A 192 -1.05 9.51 -15.79
CA ALA A 192 -0.37 8.69 -14.79
C ALA A 192 0.36 7.50 -15.44
N GLN A 193 -0.31 6.78 -16.34
CA GLN A 193 0.32 5.69 -17.10
C GLN A 193 1.50 6.19 -17.92
N TYR A 194 1.32 7.28 -18.67
CA TYR A 194 2.40 7.88 -19.47
C TYR A 194 3.61 8.29 -18.62
N LEU A 195 3.36 8.91 -17.46
CA LEU A 195 4.41 9.33 -16.54
C LEU A 195 5.19 8.12 -16.02
N PHE A 196 4.50 7.05 -15.64
CA PHE A 196 5.13 5.81 -15.21
C PHE A 196 6.00 5.20 -16.32
N ASP A 197 5.45 5.05 -17.53
CA ASP A 197 6.17 4.47 -18.67
C ASP A 197 7.45 5.26 -18.98
N LYS A 198 7.37 6.60 -19.03
CA LYS A 198 8.53 7.48 -19.27
C LYS A 198 9.55 7.43 -18.13
N TYR A 199 9.08 7.36 -16.89
CA TYR A 199 9.96 7.26 -15.73
C TYR A 199 10.78 5.97 -15.82
N THR A 200 10.12 4.85 -16.09
CA THR A 200 10.74 3.54 -16.26
C THR A 200 11.72 3.49 -17.44
N GLU A 201 11.34 4.02 -18.61
CA GLU A 201 12.24 4.13 -19.77
C GLU A 201 13.56 4.83 -19.41
N LEU A 202 13.50 5.89 -18.60
CA LEU A 202 14.66 6.68 -18.19
C LEU A 202 15.44 6.11 -17.00
N SER A 203 14.79 5.37 -16.10
CA SER A 203 15.50 4.73 -14.99
C SER A 203 16.38 3.56 -15.46
N GLY A 204 16.13 3.03 -16.67
CA GLY A 204 16.79 1.83 -17.16
C GLY A 204 16.33 0.57 -16.43
N GLU A 205 15.40 0.71 -15.49
CA GLU A 205 14.60 -0.38 -14.98
C GLU A 205 13.67 -0.75 -16.12
N THR A 206 13.81 -1.95 -16.71
CA THR A 206 12.78 -2.48 -17.59
C THR A 206 11.44 -2.33 -16.89
N ALA A 207 10.39 -1.87 -17.60
CA ALA A 207 9.02 -1.86 -17.09
C ALA A 207 8.82 -3.14 -16.31
N GLY A 208 8.75 -2.98 -14.99
CA GLY A 208 8.83 -4.09 -14.08
C GLY A 208 7.71 -5.06 -14.40
N THR A 209 8.04 -6.09 -15.16
CA THR A 209 7.65 -7.45 -14.82
C THR A 209 8.41 -7.92 -13.58
N GLU A 210 9.11 -7.02 -12.89
CA GLU A 210 9.36 -7.10 -11.46
C GLU A 210 8.02 -7.10 -10.73
N LYS A 211 7.53 -8.33 -10.55
CA LYS A 211 6.56 -8.75 -9.55
C LYS A 211 6.69 -7.84 -8.31
N LEU A 212 5.59 -7.22 -7.89
CA LEU A 212 5.35 -6.98 -6.45
C LEU A 212 5.80 -8.26 -5.74
N GLU A 213 6.93 -8.20 -5.02
CA GLU A 213 7.71 -9.34 -4.54
C GLU A 213 6.96 -10.69 -4.61
N GLY A 214 7.04 -11.38 -5.76
CA GLY A 214 6.50 -12.74 -5.91
C GLY A 214 5.17 -12.97 -6.64
N PHE A 215 4.25 -11.99 -6.72
CA PHE A 215 2.90 -12.17 -7.32
C PHE A 215 2.48 -11.17 -8.39
N ASP A 216 1.69 -11.65 -9.36
CA ASP A 216 1.00 -10.82 -10.35
C ASP A 216 -0.19 -10.09 -9.72
N ILE A 217 -0.55 -8.91 -10.24
CA ILE A 217 -1.64 -8.10 -9.70
C ILE A 217 -2.98 -8.84 -9.74
N ASN A 218 -3.21 -9.69 -10.75
CA ASN A 218 -4.43 -10.47 -10.82
C ASN A 218 -4.50 -11.51 -9.70
N THR A 219 -3.35 -12.02 -9.24
CA THR A 219 -3.30 -12.89 -8.05
C THR A 219 -3.73 -12.11 -6.81
N ILE A 220 -3.22 -10.90 -6.62
CA ILE A 220 -3.55 -10.06 -5.45
C ILE A 220 -5.04 -9.69 -5.47
N LEU A 221 -5.54 -9.22 -6.61
CA LEU A 221 -6.95 -8.87 -6.78
C LEU A 221 -7.86 -10.09 -6.66
N GLY A 222 -7.43 -11.24 -7.17
CA GLY A 222 -8.13 -12.52 -7.02
C GLY A 222 -8.23 -12.95 -5.57
N VAL A 223 -7.12 -12.91 -4.83
CA VAL A 223 -7.09 -13.23 -3.39
C VAL A 223 -7.98 -12.26 -2.62
N LYS A 224 -7.89 -10.96 -2.89
CA LYS A 224 -8.75 -9.96 -2.24
C LYS A 224 -10.23 -10.23 -2.49
N GLY A 225 -10.61 -10.47 -3.75
CA GLY A 225 -11.98 -10.80 -4.13
C GLY A 225 -12.48 -12.07 -3.45
N ASP A 226 -11.64 -13.11 -3.38
CA ASP A 226 -11.97 -14.36 -2.69
C ASP A 226 -12.14 -14.15 -1.18
N VAL A 227 -11.23 -13.43 -0.54
CA VAL A 227 -11.30 -13.15 0.91
C VAL A 227 -12.58 -12.38 1.24
N THR A 228 -12.89 -11.29 0.51
CA THR A 228 -14.11 -10.50 0.73
C THR A 228 -15.35 -11.39 0.59
N ARG A 229 -15.46 -12.15 -0.51
CA ARG A 229 -16.59 -13.06 -0.77
C ARG A 229 -16.73 -14.11 0.33
N LEU A 230 -15.64 -14.74 0.75
CA LEU A 230 -15.67 -15.79 1.76
C LEU A 230 -16.08 -15.25 3.14
N TYR A 231 -15.69 -14.03 3.47
CA TYR A 231 -16.16 -13.37 4.70
C TYR A 231 -17.65 -13.03 4.64
N GLU A 232 -18.15 -12.58 3.49
CA GLU A 232 -19.59 -12.38 3.26
C GLU A 232 -20.39 -13.70 3.37
N GLU A 233 -19.79 -14.83 2.98
CA GLU A 233 -20.33 -16.18 3.17
C GLU A 233 -20.24 -16.68 4.64
N GLY A 234 -19.71 -15.86 5.56
CA GLY A 234 -19.60 -16.18 6.99
C GLY A 234 -18.45 -17.14 7.33
N ARG A 235 -17.44 -17.26 6.45
CA ARG A 235 -16.25 -18.10 6.72
C ARG A 235 -15.36 -17.45 7.77
N SER A 236 -14.72 -18.27 8.61
CA SER A 236 -13.68 -17.79 9.52
C SER A 236 -12.40 -17.42 8.77
N CYS A 237 -11.50 -16.67 9.42
CA CYS A 237 -10.16 -16.37 8.88
C CYS A 237 -9.37 -17.65 8.55
N ALA A 238 -9.47 -18.69 9.39
CA ALA A 238 -8.83 -19.98 9.15
C ALA A 238 -9.41 -20.72 7.94
N GLN A 239 -10.75 -20.75 7.80
CA GLN A 239 -11.40 -21.36 6.64
C GLN A 239 -11.04 -20.62 5.35
N THR A 240 -11.02 -19.29 5.41
CA THR A 240 -10.70 -18.42 4.28
C THR A 240 -9.26 -18.62 3.81
N MET A 241 -8.30 -18.66 4.75
CA MET A 241 -6.91 -18.99 4.46
C MET A 241 -6.78 -20.32 3.71
N LEU A 242 -7.41 -21.39 4.21
CA LEU A 242 -7.35 -22.71 3.58
C LEU A 242 -7.90 -22.68 2.15
N ILE A 243 -9.07 -22.06 1.94
CA ILE A 243 -9.72 -22.00 0.63
C ILE A 243 -8.86 -21.21 -0.36
N CYS A 244 -8.37 -20.02 0.03
CA CYS A 244 -7.54 -19.21 -0.84
C CYS A 244 -6.23 -19.93 -1.20
N LEU A 245 -5.53 -20.52 -0.23
CA LEU A 245 -4.32 -21.30 -0.50
C LEU A 245 -4.61 -22.52 -1.38
N GLY A 246 -5.76 -23.19 -1.17
CA GLY A 246 -6.23 -24.27 -2.03
C GLY A 246 -6.40 -23.82 -3.48
N ASN A 247 -7.11 -22.72 -3.71
CA ASN A 247 -7.33 -22.14 -5.04
C ASN A 247 -5.99 -21.78 -5.72
N LEU A 248 -5.10 -21.08 -5.00
CA LEU A 248 -3.81 -20.62 -5.53
C LEU A 248 -2.86 -21.75 -5.91
N ASN A 249 -2.97 -22.89 -5.25
CA ASN A 249 -2.08 -24.03 -5.42
C ASN A 249 -2.73 -25.23 -6.15
N GLY A 250 -3.98 -25.07 -6.63
CA GLY A 250 -4.73 -26.16 -7.26
C GLY A 250 -5.01 -27.34 -6.32
N VAL A 251 -5.12 -27.09 -5.01
CA VAL A 251 -5.40 -28.12 -3.99
C VAL A 251 -6.85 -28.04 -3.54
N ILE A 252 -7.57 -29.15 -3.68
CA ILE A 252 -8.96 -29.25 -3.23
C ILE A 252 -8.98 -29.39 -1.70
N ILE A 253 -9.52 -28.37 -1.02
CA ILE A 253 -9.77 -28.43 0.42
C ILE A 253 -11.06 -29.19 0.69
N LYS A 254 -10.93 -30.35 1.34
CA LYS A 254 -12.09 -31.20 1.66
C LYS A 254 -12.96 -30.58 2.76
N PRO A 255 -14.30 -30.78 2.73
CA PRO A 255 -15.23 -30.22 3.72
C PRO A 255 -14.87 -30.57 5.16
N GLN A 256 -14.35 -31.77 5.43
CA GLN A 256 -13.94 -32.20 6.78
C GLN A 256 -12.87 -31.28 7.37
N LEU A 257 -11.91 -30.84 6.55
CA LEU A 257 -10.85 -29.92 6.99
C LEU A 257 -11.42 -28.51 7.26
N LEU A 258 -12.37 -28.05 6.44
CA LEU A 258 -13.06 -26.77 6.67
C LEU A 258 -13.92 -26.80 7.93
N SER A 259 -14.58 -27.92 8.23
CA SER A 259 -15.31 -28.13 9.47
C SER A 259 -14.36 -28.12 10.66
N ALA A 260 -13.23 -28.80 10.59
CA ALA A 260 -12.22 -28.77 11.65
C ALA A 260 -11.64 -27.36 11.86
N ALA A 261 -11.39 -26.63 10.77
CA ALA A 261 -10.84 -25.27 10.81
C ALA A 261 -11.79 -24.24 11.46
N SER A 262 -13.08 -24.55 11.58
CA SER A 262 -14.04 -23.69 12.29
C SER A 262 -13.73 -23.57 13.80
N GLY A 263 -13.05 -24.58 14.36
CA GLY A 263 -12.60 -24.62 15.75
C GLY A 263 -11.26 -23.95 16.01
N LEU A 264 -10.57 -23.44 14.99
CA LEU A 264 -9.29 -22.72 15.12
C LEU A 264 -9.51 -21.28 15.60
N LYS A 265 -10.07 -21.19 16.81
CA LYS A 265 -10.37 -19.97 17.53
C LYS A 265 -9.71 -20.09 18.91
N GLY A 266 -8.59 -19.42 19.12
CA GLY A 266 -7.79 -19.58 20.34
C GLY A 266 -6.78 -18.46 20.56
N SER A 267 -5.78 -18.76 21.40
CA SER A 267 -4.69 -17.84 21.71
C SER A 267 -3.84 -17.54 20.47
N ARG A 268 -3.51 -18.57 19.67
CA ARG A 268 -2.85 -18.42 18.37
C ARG A 268 -3.86 -17.98 17.31
N CYS A 269 -3.41 -17.16 16.37
CA CYS A 269 -4.21 -16.68 15.26
C CYS A 269 -4.58 -17.82 14.31
N GLY A 270 -5.87 -17.92 13.95
CA GLY A 270 -6.36 -18.93 13.02
C GLY A 270 -5.73 -18.86 11.63
N LEU A 271 -5.18 -17.70 11.22
CA LEU A 271 -4.40 -17.57 9.97
C LEU A 271 -3.09 -18.36 10.04
N VAL A 272 -2.43 -18.39 11.20
CA VAL A 272 -1.21 -19.16 11.42
C VAL A 272 -1.57 -20.64 11.45
N ASP A 273 -2.54 -21.04 12.27
CA ASP A 273 -2.99 -22.44 12.35
C ASP A 273 -3.38 -23.01 10.98
N ALA A 274 -4.16 -22.25 10.21
CA ALA A 274 -4.60 -22.67 8.88
C ALA A 274 -3.44 -22.78 7.88
N ALA A 275 -2.48 -21.86 7.90
CA ALA A 275 -1.29 -21.97 7.04
C ALA A 275 -0.47 -23.21 7.39
N LEU A 276 -0.26 -23.52 8.67
CA LEU A 276 0.46 -24.73 9.08
C LEU A 276 -0.26 -26.01 8.64
N LEU A 277 -1.59 -26.05 8.77
CA LEU A 277 -2.40 -27.16 8.26
C LEU A 277 -2.27 -27.30 6.73
N PHE A 278 -2.28 -26.17 6.00
CA PHE A 278 -2.12 -26.19 4.56
C PHE A 278 -0.71 -26.63 4.13
N ILE A 279 0.35 -26.13 4.79
CA ILE A 279 1.74 -26.55 4.55
C ILE A 279 1.85 -28.07 4.73
N GLY A 280 1.33 -28.61 5.84
CA GLY A 280 1.31 -30.05 6.09
C GLY A 280 0.55 -30.83 5.01
N LEU A 281 -0.64 -30.37 4.62
CA LEU A 281 -1.42 -30.98 3.55
C LEU A 281 -0.69 -30.95 2.20
N TYR A 282 -0.12 -29.80 1.84
CA TYR A 282 0.48 -29.52 0.55
C TYR A 282 1.77 -30.31 0.32
N PHE A 283 2.65 -30.36 1.33
CA PHE A 283 3.94 -31.04 1.26
C PHE A 283 3.87 -32.53 1.56
N SER A 284 2.94 -32.99 2.41
CA SER A 284 2.68 -34.44 2.53
C SER A 284 2.19 -35.03 1.21
N GLY A 285 1.34 -34.30 0.47
CA GLY A 285 0.93 -34.65 -0.89
C GLY A 285 2.08 -34.69 -1.91
N ARG A 286 3.27 -34.20 -1.55
CA ARG A 286 4.51 -34.20 -2.35
C ARG A 286 5.58 -35.16 -1.81
N GLY A 287 5.23 -35.97 -0.82
CA GLY A 287 6.11 -37.02 -0.30
C GLY A 287 7.07 -36.58 0.81
N LEU A 288 6.95 -35.35 1.32
CA LEU A 288 7.71 -34.95 2.51
C LEU A 288 7.20 -35.73 3.74
N ASN A 289 8.14 -36.12 4.60
CA ASN A 289 7.83 -36.80 5.85
C ASN A 289 7.46 -35.80 6.97
N ASN A 290 7.03 -36.33 8.11
CA ASN A 290 6.54 -35.51 9.22
C ASN A 290 7.62 -34.59 9.83
N ASP A 291 8.89 -35.00 9.84
CA ASP A 291 9.98 -34.18 10.39
C ASP A 291 10.31 -33.01 9.47
N GLU A 292 10.32 -33.25 8.16
CA GLU A 292 10.49 -32.20 7.14
C GLU A 292 9.33 -31.19 7.17
N ILE A 293 8.10 -31.68 7.25
CA ILE A 293 6.90 -30.83 7.39
C ILE A 293 6.95 -30.03 8.69
N SER A 294 7.37 -30.65 9.81
CA SER A 294 7.51 -29.98 11.10
C SER A 294 8.55 -28.86 11.05
N ALA A 295 9.67 -29.09 10.36
CA ALA A 295 10.69 -28.07 10.13
C ALA A 295 10.15 -26.88 9.31
N LEU A 296 9.41 -27.14 8.23
CA LEU A 296 8.77 -26.09 7.42
C LEU A 296 7.73 -25.30 8.23
N CYS A 297 6.90 -25.98 9.03
CA CYS A 297 5.92 -25.36 9.91
C CYS A 297 6.60 -24.45 10.96
N SER A 298 7.72 -24.89 11.52
CA SER A 298 8.50 -24.12 12.49
C SER A 298 9.16 -22.90 11.84
N GLU A 299 9.70 -23.06 10.64
CA GLU A 299 10.27 -21.97 9.84
C GLU A 299 9.21 -20.93 9.49
N TYR A 300 8.05 -21.37 8.98
CA TYR A 300 6.93 -20.50 8.65
C TYR A 300 6.47 -19.71 9.87
N SER A 301 6.25 -20.37 11.02
CA SER A 301 5.81 -19.70 12.25
C SER A 301 6.81 -18.62 12.70
N ARG A 302 8.11 -18.90 12.64
CA ARG A 302 9.17 -17.94 12.96
C ARG A 302 9.16 -16.76 11.99
N LEU A 303 9.03 -17.01 10.69
CA LEU A 303 8.97 -15.95 9.68
C LEU A 303 7.70 -15.11 9.80
N PHE A 304 6.56 -15.74 10.06
CA PHE A 304 5.28 -15.07 10.30
C PHE A 304 5.39 -14.14 11.52
N ASN A 305 5.89 -14.65 12.65
CA ASN A 305 6.07 -13.84 13.85
C ASN A 305 7.05 -12.67 13.61
N LYS A 306 8.13 -12.91 12.84
CA LYS A 306 9.06 -11.84 12.43
C LYS A 306 8.37 -10.77 11.56
N GLN A 307 7.51 -11.19 10.64
CA GLN A 307 6.82 -10.30 9.70
C GLN A 307 5.71 -9.48 10.37
N TYR A 308 4.90 -10.13 11.21
CA TYR A 308 3.68 -9.53 11.79
C TYR A 308 3.83 -9.13 13.27
N GLY A 309 5.01 -9.37 13.87
CA GLY A 309 5.33 -9.02 15.27
C GLY A 309 4.66 -9.90 16.33
N SER A 310 3.75 -10.79 15.93
CA SER A 310 3.07 -11.75 16.81
C SER A 310 2.46 -12.88 16.00
N ASP A 311 2.14 -13.99 16.67
CA ASP A 311 1.26 -15.06 16.19
C ASP A 311 -0.04 -15.14 17.03
N SER A 312 -0.22 -14.25 18.01
CA SER A 312 -1.40 -14.18 18.87
C SER A 312 -2.58 -13.54 18.16
N CYS A 313 -3.75 -14.17 18.25
CA CYS A 313 -4.98 -13.61 17.70
C CYS A 313 -5.31 -12.24 18.31
N GLN A 314 -5.12 -12.10 19.62
CA GLN A 314 -5.44 -10.87 20.36
C GLN A 314 -4.54 -9.70 19.97
N THR A 315 -3.28 -9.98 19.62
CA THR A 315 -2.32 -8.96 19.22
C THR A 315 -2.51 -8.55 17.75
N LEU A 316 -2.88 -9.50 16.90
CA LEU A 316 -3.00 -9.28 15.45
C LEU A 316 -4.37 -8.78 15.01
N SER A 317 -5.44 -9.12 15.72
CA SER A 317 -6.81 -8.72 15.36
C SER A 317 -6.95 -7.20 15.43
N PRO A 318 -7.45 -6.54 14.37
CA PRO A 318 -7.74 -5.11 14.42
C PRO A 318 -8.82 -4.79 15.46
N ALA A 319 -8.68 -3.63 16.12
CA ALA A 319 -9.64 -3.16 17.12
C ALA A 319 -11.03 -2.97 16.49
N GLY A 320 -12.10 -3.43 17.15
CA GLY A 320 -13.48 -3.13 16.75
C GLY A 320 -14.41 -4.33 16.47
N GLY A 321 -13.91 -5.58 16.51
CA GLY A 321 -14.75 -6.79 16.67
C GLY A 321 -15.86 -7.06 15.64
N SER A 322 -15.88 -6.35 14.50
CA SER A 322 -16.88 -6.57 13.45
C SER A 322 -16.54 -7.78 12.57
N THR A 323 -17.51 -8.26 11.79
CA THR A 323 -17.43 -9.46 10.95
C THR A 323 -16.34 -9.44 9.86
N HIS A 324 -15.64 -8.32 9.65
CA HIS A 324 -14.60 -8.16 8.62
C HIS A 324 -13.30 -7.53 9.14
N SER A 325 -13.13 -7.43 10.47
CA SER A 325 -11.96 -6.73 11.04
C SER A 325 -10.62 -7.28 10.53
N CYS A 326 -10.52 -8.58 10.31
CA CYS A 326 -9.29 -9.25 9.85
C CYS A 326 -9.12 -9.33 8.33
N GLU A 327 -9.98 -8.70 7.52
CA GLU A 327 -10.00 -8.91 6.06
C GLU A 327 -8.66 -8.55 5.40
N SER A 328 -8.16 -7.35 5.68
CA SER A 328 -6.86 -6.89 5.18
C SER A 328 -5.73 -7.84 5.59
N LEU A 329 -5.65 -8.17 6.88
CA LEU A 329 -4.64 -9.08 7.41
C LEU A 329 -4.73 -10.48 6.78
N THR A 330 -5.93 -10.91 6.40
CA THR A 330 -6.14 -12.23 5.79
C THR A 330 -5.60 -12.26 4.36
N VAL A 331 -5.82 -11.20 3.58
CA VAL A 331 -5.22 -11.06 2.24
C VAL A 331 -3.71 -11.14 2.33
N ASP A 332 -3.10 -10.37 3.25
CA ASP A 332 -1.66 -10.37 3.46
C ASP A 332 -1.12 -11.73 3.88
N ALA A 333 -1.75 -12.35 4.88
CA ALA A 333 -1.33 -13.64 5.37
C ALA A 333 -1.44 -14.74 4.30
N VAL A 334 -2.48 -14.71 3.44
CA VAL A 334 -2.64 -15.64 2.32
C VAL A 334 -1.49 -15.49 1.32
N LEU A 335 -1.18 -14.25 0.91
CA LEU A 335 -0.09 -14.01 -0.03
C LEU A 335 1.26 -14.42 0.56
N PHE A 336 1.50 -14.07 1.83
CA PHE A 336 2.70 -14.47 2.56
C PHE A 336 2.86 -15.99 2.63
N ALA A 337 1.80 -16.72 3.00
CA ALA A 337 1.81 -18.18 3.04
C ALA A 337 2.01 -18.80 1.66
N TYR A 338 1.33 -18.26 0.64
CA TYR A 338 1.50 -18.72 -0.73
C TYR A 338 2.95 -18.54 -1.22
N GLN A 339 3.59 -17.43 -0.86
CA GLN A 339 4.97 -17.15 -1.26
C GLN A 339 5.93 -18.11 -0.57
N PHE A 340 5.76 -18.29 0.73
CA PHE A 340 6.52 -19.29 1.49
C PHE A 340 6.41 -20.68 0.85
N ILE A 341 5.21 -21.13 0.50
CA ILE A 341 5.01 -22.45 -0.13
C ILE A 341 5.68 -22.52 -1.50
N LYS A 342 5.54 -21.47 -2.31
CA LYS A 342 6.14 -21.38 -3.63
C LYS A 342 7.67 -21.46 -3.60
N ASP A 343 8.29 -20.83 -2.60
CA ASP A 343 9.76 -20.83 -2.43
C ASP A 343 10.33 -22.18 -1.97
N LYS A 344 9.46 -23.11 -1.55
CA LYS A 344 9.83 -24.47 -1.11
C LYS A 344 9.39 -25.56 -2.10
N ASN A 345 8.75 -25.19 -3.21
CA ASN A 345 8.46 -26.10 -4.34
C ASN A 345 9.64 -26.16 -5.31
#